data_AF-A0A2M7Z8T4-F1
#
_entry.id   AF-A0A2M7Z8T4-F1
#
_cell.length_a   1.000
_cell.length_b   1.000
_cell.length_c   1.000
_cell.angle_alpha   90.00
_cell.angle_beta   90.00
_cell.angle_gamma   90.00
#
_symmetry.space_group_name_H-M   'P 1'
#
loop_
_entity.id
_entity.type
_entity.pdbx_description
1 polymer ?
#
loop_
_entity_poly.entity_id
_entity_poly.type
_entity_poly.pdbx_seq_one_letter_code
_entity_poly.pdbx_strand_id
1 'polypeptide(L)'
;FTFFTYYCRDYGDEAITADDLPAIDYTIKGVAAGYCVGGAKNGQSCPDTTDINVNSCGSGSYCYNVLKDFLFTFPDVTDNNVHWCAGANKVCSTDNDCLGDDQCEKNIDSIGVRVYNNNEHLSPPAWYEKYAHNPGSYSRKEIDSYEAIVSGRTNYVGFATDKGSGIYTDMFLISHSDNYQAVTLNIYDQLIKNLKFNAGYVDNVRACTNGKYCTKDSDCPQGETCNAEKDKLARDVIRFGHLNEMKYQLEKYRGSCTGHPELACQKDSDCPNDEQGAPFVCLVKNNTYPLLSAGTYLQGSSVSVWDSWHDTFAKLLGASPLLDPINEVFCDDSTAYNDECWDKDQKKFQCDAGSHFYHYEAISGGQKYKLSTNMEYAQSGWQPGNITIDSVDKSEFCSN
;
A
#
# COMPACT_ATOMS: atom_id res chain seq x y z
N PHE A 1 15.35 6.40 -12.46
CA PHE A 1 13.89 6.37 -12.20
C PHE A 1 13.42 5.04 -12.74
N THR A 2 13.24 4.06 -11.87
CA THR A 2 13.29 2.67 -12.32
C THR A 2 11.95 1.98 -12.25
N PHE A 3 11.33 1.98 -13.42
CA PHE A 3 10.29 1.06 -13.84
C PHE A 3 10.88 0.30 -15.03
N PHE A 4 10.88 -1.03 -15.01
CA PHE A 4 11.38 -1.81 -16.13
C PHE A 4 10.34 -2.88 -16.52
N THR A 5 9.56 -2.55 -17.55
CA THR A 5 8.87 -3.51 -18.41
C THR A 5 9.89 -3.97 -19.47
N TYR A 6 10.51 -5.15 -19.34
CA TYR A 6 11.52 -5.60 -20.30
C TYR A 6 11.54 -7.12 -20.49
N TYR A 7 10.43 -7.86 -20.38
CA TYR A 7 10.63 -9.32 -20.26
C TYR A 7 9.40 -10.18 -20.50
N CYS A 8 9.25 -10.73 -21.70
CA CYS A 8 8.60 -12.03 -21.83
C CYS A 8 9.37 -13.04 -22.68
N ARG A 9 10.63 -12.81 -23.07
CA ARG A 9 11.36 -13.82 -23.84
C ARG A 9 12.85 -14.05 -23.54
N ASP A 10 13.67 -13.01 -23.31
CA ASP A 10 15.11 -13.16 -23.59
C ASP A 10 16.06 -13.19 -22.38
N TYR A 11 15.60 -13.62 -21.21
CA TYR A 11 16.45 -14.03 -20.07
C TYR A 11 17.57 -13.07 -19.61
N GLY A 12 17.52 -11.78 -19.97
CA GLY A 12 18.50 -10.77 -19.53
C GLY A 12 19.78 -10.71 -20.38
N ASP A 13 19.73 -11.12 -21.67
CA ASP A 13 20.84 -10.91 -22.59
C ASP A 13 20.90 -9.45 -23.09
N GLU A 14 21.86 -8.68 -22.59
CA GLU A 14 22.11 -7.27 -22.94
C GLU A 14 22.50 -7.06 -24.42
N ALA A 15 22.80 -8.13 -25.17
CA ALA A 15 23.12 -8.05 -26.59
C ALA A 15 21.89 -8.00 -27.52
N ILE A 16 20.67 -8.19 -27.00
CA ILE A 16 19.44 -8.25 -27.80
C ILE A 16 18.65 -6.94 -27.64
N THR A 17 18.69 -6.09 -28.67
CA THR A 17 17.99 -4.79 -28.72
C THR A 17 16.62 -4.88 -29.39
N ALA A 18 16.02 -6.06 -29.49
CA ALA A 18 14.71 -6.24 -30.11
C ALA A 18 13.63 -5.75 -29.14
N ASP A 19 12.87 -4.75 -29.58
CA ASP A 19 11.73 -4.20 -28.85
C ASP A 19 10.60 -5.24 -28.78
N ASP A 20 10.40 -5.81 -27.59
CA ASP A 20 9.40 -6.84 -27.28
C ASP A 20 8.11 -6.27 -26.68
N LEU A 21 7.97 -4.93 -26.63
CA LEU A 21 6.64 -4.37 -26.41
C LEU A 21 5.78 -4.80 -27.62
N PRO A 22 4.52 -5.25 -27.41
CA PRO A 22 3.57 -5.26 -28.54
C PRO A 22 3.65 -3.86 -29.14
N ALA A 23 3.65 -3.70 -30.47
CA ALA A 23 3.83 -2.41 -31.13
C ALA A 23 2.81 -1.37 -30.61
N ILE A 24 3.08 -0.74 -29.48
CA ILE A 24 2.24 0.20 -28.73
C ILE A 24 3.08 1.45 -28.55
N ASP A 25 2.53 2.57 -28.99
CA ASP A 25 3.10 3.87 -28.71
C ASP A 25 2.94 4.19 -27.22
N TYR A 26 3.82 5.06 -26.72
CA TYR A 26 3.73 5.51 -25.34
C TYR A 26 4.03 7.00 -25.23
N THR A 27 3.30 7.65 -24.32
CA THR A 27 3.57 9.02 -23.88
C THR A 27 3.91 9.02 -22.41
N ILE A 28 5.01 9.67 -22.05
CA ILE A 28 5.43 9.81 -20.66
C ILE A 28 5.30 11.26 -20.24
N LYS A 29 4.58 11.51 -19.15
CA LYS A 29 4.55 12.82 -18.50
C LYS A 29 5.34 12.76 -17.18
N GLY A 30 5.93 13.90 -16.83
CA GLY A 30 6.69 14.06 -15.60
C GLY A 30 5.79 14.18 -14.38
N VAL A 31 6.35 14.82 -13.35
CA VAL A 31 5.60 15.23 -12.17
C VAL A 31 4.47 16.19 -12.62
N ALA A 32 3.34 16.16 -11.94
CA ALA A 32 2.26 17.11 -12.16
C ALA A 32 1.67 17.60 -10.83
N ALA A 33 1.21 18.86 -10.85
CA ALA A 33 0.62 19.50 -9.68
C ALA A 33 -0.56 18.70 -9.12
N GLY A 34 -0.63 18.68 -7.80
CA GLY A 34 -1.65 17.97 -7.04
C GLY A 34 -2.75 18.86 -6.51
N TYR A 35 -3.56 18.28 -5.64
CA TYR A 35 -4.49 19.01 -4.79
C TYR A 35 -4.31 18.61 -3.33
N CYS A 36 -4.62 19.54 -2.44
CA CYS A 36 -4.64 19.32 -1.01
C CYS A 36 -5.88 18.52 -0.62
N VAL A 37 -5.71 17.51 0.23
CA VAL A 37 -6.81 16.75 0.83
C VAL A 37 -6.77 16.92 2.34
N GLY A 38 -7.93 17.29 2.91
CA GLY A 38 -8.10 17.64 4.32
C GLY A 38 -7.74 19.08 4.65
N GLY A 39 -8.09 19.52 5.85
CA GLY A 39 -7.79 20.85 6.40
C GLY A 39 -8.35 22.03 5.60
N ALA A 40 -7.93 23.24 5.99
CA ALA A 40 -8.44 24.50 5.44
C ALA A 40 -8.14 24.73 3.95
N LYS A 41 -7.19 23.97 3.37
CA LYS A 41 -6.81 24.07 1.95
C LYS A 41 -7.36 22.94 1.09
N ASN A 42 -8.26 22.10 1.60
CA ASN A 42 -8.85 21.01 0.83
C ASN A 42 -9.35 21.47 -0.55
N GLY A 43 -9.00 20.72 -1.59
CA GLY A 43 -9.34 21.03 -2.98
C GLY A 43 -8.48 22.12 -3.64
N GLN A 44 -7.65 22.86 -2.89
CA GLN A 44 -6.71 23.82 -3.47
C GLN A 44 -5.54 23.10 -4.13
N SER A 45 -4.98 23.68 -5.20
CA SER A 45 -3.80 23.13 -5.83
C SER A 45 -2.59 23.20 -4.91
N CYS A 46 -1.82 22.12 -4.85
CA CYS A 46 -0.49 22.09 -4.26
C CYS A 46 0.56 22.00 -5.38
N PRO A 47 1.75 22.63 -5.20
CA PRO A 47 2.73 22.74 -6.25
C PRO A 47 3.22 21.37 -6.71
N ASP A 48 3.61 21.32 -7.97
CA ASP A 48 4.29 20.20 -8.59
C ASP A 48 5.71 20.08 -8.02
N THR A 49 5.85 19.38 -6.89
CA THR A 49 7.14 19.23 -6.22
C THR A 49 7.41 17.77 -5.90
N THR A 50 8.66 17.37 -6.12
CA THR A 50 9.22 16.12 -5.60
C THR A 50 9.68 16.25 -4.15
N ASP A 51 9.61 17.45 -3.57
CA ASP A 51 10.02 17.71 -2.20
C ASP A 51 8.93 17.24 -1.23
N ILE A 52 9.13 16.02 -0.74
CA ILE A 52 8.29 15.33 0.22
C ILE A 52 8.19 16.04 1.58
N ASN A 53 9.10 16.97 1.87
CA ASN A 53 9.15 17.71 3.14
C ASN A 53 8.36 19.02 3.10
N VAL A 54 7.92 19.47 1.93
CA VAL A 54 7.15 20.72 1.78
C VAL A 54 5.65 20.39 1.77
N ASN A 55 5.05 20.39 2.97
CA ASN A 55 3.59 20.34 3.07
C ASN A 55 2.98 21.73 2.84
N SER A 56 2.83 22.09 1.57
CA SER A 56 2.18 23.33 1.12
C SER A 56 0.70 23.43 1.52
N CYS A 57 0.06 22.30 1.86
CA CYS A 57 -1.34 22.23 2.25
C CYS A 57 -1.58 22.68 3.70
N GLY A 58 -0.55 22.59 4.54
CA GLY A 58 -0.63 22.96 5.96
C GLY A 58 -0.98 21.79 6.87
N SER A 59 -1.09 22.06 8.17
CA SER A 59 -1.28 21.03 9.19
C SER A 59 -2.57 20.23 8.98
N GLY A 60 -2.49 18.91 9.13
CA GLY A 60 -3.66 18.01 9.00
C GLY A 60 -4.16 17.82 7.56
N SER A 61 -3.41 18.29 6.57
CA SER A 61 -3.73 18.14 5.15
C SER A 61 -2.49 17.68 4.38
N TYR A 62 -2.70 17.01 3.25
CA TYR A 62 -1.61 16.43 2.48
C TYR A 62 -1.76 16.77 1.00
N CYS A 63 -0.63 17.03 0.36
CA CYS A 63 -0.57 17.21 -1.08
C CYS A 63 -0.58 15.84 -1.76
N TYR A 64 -1.57 15.66 -2.62
CA TYR A 64 -1.73 14.47 -3.43
C TYR A 64 -1.36 14.81 -4.87
N ASN A 65 -0.16 14.41 -5.30
CA ASN A 65 0.39 14.78 -6.60
C ASN A 65 0.88 13.58 -7.40
N VAL A 66 0.89 13.76 -8.72
CA VAL A 66 1.36 12.75 -9.65
C VAL A 66 2.86 12.86 -9.76
N LEU A 67 3.57 11.77 -9.48
CA LEU A 67 5.02 11.68 -9.67
C LEU A 67 5.38 11.30 -11.10
N LYS A 68 4.57 10.45 -11.71
CA LYS A 68 4.82 9.95 -13.06
C LYS A 68 3.55 9.43 -13.72
N ASP A 69 3.42 9.72 -15.00
CA ASP A 69 2.32 9.26 -15.85
C ASP A 69 2.86 8.59 -17.10
N PHE A 70 2.30 7.43 -17.45
CA PHE A 70 2.54 6.74 -18.71
C PHE A 70 1.18 6.45 -19.36
N LEU A 71 1.07 6.76 -20.63
CA LEU A 71 -0.08 6.40 -21.45
C LEU A 71 0.43 5.55 -22.60
N PHE A 72 0.03 4.28 -22.61
CA PHE A 72 0.27 3.37 -23.72
C PHE A 72 -0.94 3.39 -24.64
N THR A 73 -0.70 3.55 -25.93
CA THR A 73 -1.71 3.61 -26.99
C THR A 73 -1.29 2.71 -28.14
N PHE A 74 -2.24 2.17 -28.89
CA PHE A 74 -1.90 1.48 -30.13
C PHE A 74 -1.49 2.52 -31.19
N PRO A 75 -0.39 2.29 -31.94
CA PRO A 75 0.20 3.28 -32.80
C PRO A 75 -0.74 3.71 -33.93
N ASP A 76 -0.80 5.02 -34.14
CA ASP A 76 -1.47 5.62 -35.29
C ASP A 76 -0.41 6.03 -36.31
N VAL A 77 0.18 5.02 -36.98
CA VAL A 77 1.10 5.29 -38.09
C VAL A 77 0.28 5.78 -39.29
N THR A 78 0.42 7.07 -39.55
CA THR A 78 -0.24 7.88 -40.57
C THR A 78 -0.63 7.15 -41.85
N ASP A 79 -1.90 7.34 -42.23
CA ASP A 79 -2.62 6.95 -43.45
C ASP A 79 -3.14 5.52 -43.59
N ASN A 80 -2.98 4.61 -42.62
CA ASN A 80 -3.85 3.43 -42.46
C ASN A 80 -3.73 2.88 -41.03
N ASN A 81 -4.75 3.14 -40.20
CA ASN A 81 -4.94 2.64 -38.84
C ASN A 81 -4.34 1.22 -38.64
N VAL A 82 -3.47 1.05 -37.65
CA VAL A 82 -2.96 -0.28 -37.30
C VAL A 82 -4.11 -1.12 -36.76
N HIS A 83 -4.45 -2.18 -37.50
CA HIS A 83 -5.45 -3.15 -37.10
C HIS A 83 -4.78 -4.32 -36.36
N TRP A 84 -5.53 -5.00 -35.50
CA TRP A 84 -5.03 -6.09 -34.66
C TRP A 84 -5.94 -7.30 -34.73
N CYS A 85 -5.32 -8.47 -34.70
CA CYS A 85 -5.99 -9.76 -34.48
C CYS A 85 -6.03 -10.04 -32.98
N ALA A 86 -7.23 -10.18 -32.39
CA ALA A 86 -7.40 -10.32 -30.95
C ALA A 86 -6.81 -11.63 -30.40
N GLY A 87 -7.01 -12.74 -31.11
CA GLY A 87 -6.56 -14.07 -30.71
C GLY A 87 -5.07 -14.31 -30.98
N ALA A 88 -4.53 -13.70 -32.04
CA ALA A 88 -3.13 -13.86 -32.44
C ALA A 88 -2.18 -12.81 -31.84
N ASN A 89 -2.70 -11.78 -31.16
CA ASN A 89 -1.96 -10.65 -30.59
C ASN A 89 -0.90 -10.10 -31.56
N LYS A 90 -1.32 -9.83 -32.80
CA LYS A 90 -0.44 -9.33 -33.85
C LYS A 90 -1.11 -8.24 -34.67
N VAL A 91 -0.27 -7.36 -35.18
CA VAL A 91 -0.64 -6.38 -36.20
C VAL A 91 -1.10 -7.11 -37.46
N CYS A 92 -2.16 -6.60 -38.07
CA CYS A 92 -2.71 -7.10 -39.32
C CYS A 92 -3.06 -5.95 -40.26
N SER A 93 -3.20 -6.29 -41.54
CA SER A 93 -3.76 -5.39 -42.56
C SER A 93 -5.13 -5.87 -43.03
N THR A 94 -5.38 -7.18 -42.98
CA THR A 94 -6.64 -7.81 -43.39
C THR A 94 -7.00 -8.99 -42.48
N ASP A 95 -8.26 -9.42 -42.49
CA ASP A 95 -8.74 -10.58 -41.71
C ASP A 95 -7.98 -11.87 -42.03
N ASN A 96 -7.43 -12.02 -43.25
CA ASN A 96 -6.62 -13.19 -43.63
C ASN A 96 -5.29 -13.27 -42.87
N ASP A 97 -4.84 -12.15 -42.29
CA ASP A 97 -3.68 -12.18 -41.41
C ASP A 97 -4.07 -12.84 -40.08
N CYS A 98 -5.32 -12.81 -39.66
CA CYS A 98 -5.76 -13.35 -38.37
C CYS A 98 -5.99 -14.87 -38.41
N LEU A 99 -5.91 -15.52 -37.24
CA LEU A 99 -6.06 -16.98 -37.13
C LEU A 99 -7.52 -17.35 -36.88
N GLY A 100 -8.05 -18.28 -37.67
CA GLY A 100 -9.42 -18.77 -37.50
C GLY A 100 -10.45 -17.71 -37.90
N ASP A 101 -11.42 -17.45 -37.03
CA ASP A 101 -12.52 -16.49 -37.25
C ASP A 101 -12.21 -15.09 -36.68
N ASP A 102 -10.95 -14.83 -36.32
CA ASP A 102 -10.50 -13.55 -35.75
C ASP A 102 -10.48 -12.45 -36.82
N GLN A 103 -10.90 -11.23 -36.47
CA GLN A 103 -11.03 -10.11 -37.40
C GLN A 103 -9.93 -9.06 -37.18
N CYS A 104 -9.55 -8.40 -38.26
CA CYS A 104 -8.52 -7.40 -38.26
C CYS A 104 -9.11 -6.03 -37.95
N GLU A 105 -9.21 -5.69 -36.67
CA GLU A 105 -9.92 -4.49 -36.21
C GLU A 105 -9.00 -3.37 -35.74
N LYS A 106 -9.43 -2.13 -35.94
CA LYS A 106 -8.76 -0.95 -35.36
C LYS A 106 -8.86 -1.00 -33.84
N ASN A 107 -7.72 -0.75 -33.18
CA ASN A 107 -7.68 -0.58 -31.74
C ASN A 107 -7.36 0.88 -31.36
N ILE A 108 -8.29 1.51 -30.63
CA ILE A 108 -8.17 2.87 -30.09
C ILE A 108 -8.09 2.88 -28.57
N ASP A 109 -7.93 1.71 -27.96
CA ASP A 109 -7.81 1.57 -26.52
C ASP A 109 -6.50 2.17 -26.01
N SER A 110 -6.47 2.33 -24.70
CA SER A 110 -5.27 2.78 -24.02
C SER A 110 -5.09 2.05 -22.70
N ILE A 111 -3.83 1.95 -22.27
CA ILE A 111 -3.45 1.51 -20.93
C ILE A 111 -2.75 2.71 -20.27
N GLY A 112 -3.32 3.18 -19.17
CA GLY A 112 -2.77 4.27 -18.38
C GLY A 112 -2.09 3.74 -17.13
N VAL A 113 -0.88 4.20 -16.86
CA VAL A 113 -0.19 4.01 -15.59
C VAL A 113 0.04 5.36 -14.95
N ARG A 114 -0.25 5.47 -13.66
CA ARG A 114 -0.01 6.68 -12.88
C ARG A 114 0.58 6.33 -11.54
N VAL A 115 1.63 7.03 -11.15
CA VAL A 115 2.27 6.90 -9.84
C VAL A 115 1.98 8.16 -9.05
N TYR A 116 1.32 8.01 -7.92
CA TYR A 116 1.13 9.08 -6.94
C TYR A 116 2.08 8.91 -5.77
N ASN A 117 2.42 10.04 -5.15
CA ASN A 117 3.07 10.00 -3.85
C ASN A 117 2.13 9.37 -2.80
N ASN A 118 2.72 8.73 -1.80
CA ASN A 118 1.98 8.24 -0.64
C ASN A 118 2.61 8.76 0.66
N ASN A 119 2.67 10.08 0.81
CA ASN A 119 3.38 10.73 1.93
C ASN A 119 2.80 10.43 3.32
N GLU A 120 1.59 9.86 3.37
CA GLU A 120 0.96 9.38 4.60
C GLU A 120 1.20 7.89 4.85
N HIS A 121 1.86 7.21 3.92
CA HIS A 121 2.13 5.77 3.95
C HIS A 121 0.85 4.96 4.18
N LEU A 122 -0.23 5.31 3.48
CA LEU A 122 -1.53 4.64 3.58
C LEU A 122 -1.49 3.30 2.85
N SER A 123 -2.26 2.33 3.36
CA SER A 123 -2.61 1.12 2.61
C SER A 123 -3.41 1.48 1.34
N PRO A 124 -3.43 0.61 0.31
CA PRO A 124 -4.26 0.85 -0.88
C PRO A 124 -5.75 1.06 -0.58
N PRO A 125 -6.40 0.30 0.33
CA PRO A 125 -7.77 0.58 0.78
C PRO A 125 -7.94 1.98 1.38
N ALA A 126 -7.11 2.37 2.35
CA ALA A 126 -7.22 3.66 3.02
C ALA A 126 -6.95 4.83 2.07
N TRP A 127 -5.94 4.67 1.21
CA TRP A 127 -5.64 5.64 0.16
C TRP A 127 -6.80 5.76 -0.82
N TYR A 128 -7.41 4.66 -1.24
CA TYR A 128 -8.51 4.65 -2.21
C TYR A 128 -9.75 5.35 -1.65
N GLU A 129 -10.12 5.05 -0.40
CA GLU A 129 -11.21 5.74 0.29
C GLU A 129 -10.97 7.24 0.42
N LYS A 130 -9.72 7.66 0.63
CA LYS A 130 -9.37 9.07 0.87
C LYS A 130 -9.13 9.89 -0.40
N TYR A 131 -8.51 9.31 -1.43
CA TYR A 131 -7.96 10.03 -2.58
C TYR A 131 -8.64 9.71 -3.91
N ALA A 132 -9.25 8.53 -4.05
CA ALA A 132 -9.87 8.17 -5.32
C ALA A 132 -11.11 9.02 -5.58
N HIS A 133 -11.33 9.36 -6.86
CA HIS A 133 -12.56 10.01 -7.27
C HIS A 133 -13.71 9.01 -7.18
N ASN A 134 -14.70 9.30 -6.34
CA ASN A 134 -15.88 8.46 -6.10
C ASN A 134 -15.52 6.99 -5.80
N PRO A 135 -14.93 6.69 -4.62
CA PRO A 135 -14.56 5.33 -4.27
C PRO A 135 -15.80 4.42 -4.25
N GLY A 136 -15.66 3.23 -4.82
CA GLY A 136 -16.70 2.20 -4.88
C GLY A 136 -16.25 0.90 -4.22
N SER A 137 -16.91 -0.20 -4.56
CA SER A 137 -16.48 -1.53 -4.12
C SER A 137 -15.14 -1.90 -4.75
N TYR A 138 -14.29 -2.55 -3.97
CA TYR A 138 -13.01 -3.10 -4.43
C TYR A 138 -12.81 -4.53 -3.91
N SER A 139 -11.87 -5.25 -4.52
CA SER A 139 -11.35 -6.53 -4.02
C SER A 139 -9.86 -6.40 -3.71
N ARG A 140 -9.39 -7.01 -2.62
CA ARG A 140 -7.95 -7.07 -2.29
C ARG A 140 -7.24 -8.11 -3.16
N LYS A 141 -5.97 -7.86 -3.49
CA LYS A 141 -5.07 -8.75 -4.22
C LYS A 141 -3.62 -8.44 -3.83
N GLU A 142 -2.70 -9.33 -4.16
CA GLU A 142 -1.26 -9.07 -4.10
C GLU A 142 -0.68 -8.92 -5.52
N ILE A 143 0.18 -7.92 -5.71
CA ILE A 143 0.96 -7.74 -6.95
C ILE A 143 2.43 -7.61 -6.55
N ASP A 144 3.23 -8.59 -6.97
CA ASP A 144 4.67 -8.64 -6.73
C ASP A 144 5.06 -8.53 -5.24
N SER A 145 4.37 -9.25 -4.36
CA SER A 145 4.49 -9.23 -2.89
C SER A 145 3.90 -8.00 -2.19
N TYR A 146 3.41 -7.00 -2.92
CA TYR A 146 2.80 -5.80 -2.34
C TYR A 146 1.28 -5.90 -2.29
N GLU A 147 0.68 -5.31 -1.25
CA GLU A 147 -0.77 -5.19 -1.14
C GLU A 147 -1.32 -4.31 -2.27
N ALA A 148 -2.43 -4.78 -2.84
CA ALA A 148 -3.15 -4.09 -3.90
C ALA A 148 -4.67 -4.22 -3.71
N ILE A 149 -5.40 -3.31 -4.34
CA ILE A 149 -6.83 -3.45 -4.56
C ILE A 149 -7.17 -3.30 -6.04
N VAL A 150 -8.29 -3.91 -6.44
CA VAL A 150 -8.87 -3.77 -7.76
C VAL A 150 -10.24 -3.14 -7.62
N SER A 151 -10.45 -2.02 -8.31
CA SER A 151 -11.77 -1.39 -8.43
C SER A 151 -12.06 -1.09 -9.88
N GLY A 152 -13.12 -1.72 -10.40
CA GLY A 152 -13.46 -1.69 -11.82
C GLY A 152 -12.30 -2.19 -12.68
N ARG A 153 -11.71 -1.27 -13.46
CA ARG A 153 -10.66 -1.54 -14.46
C ARG A 153 -9.26 -1.15 -13.97
N THR A 154 -9.13 -0.76 -12.70
CA THR A 154 -7.92 -0.17 -12.15
C THR A 154 -7.38 -1.02 -11.00
N ASN A 155 -6.10 -1.39 -11.11
CA ASN A 155 -5.33 -1.92 -9.99
C ASN A 155 -4.64 -0.75 -9.27
N TYR A 156 -4.68 -0.75 -7.94
CA TYR A 156 -4.00 0.21 -7.06
C TYR A 156 -3.03 -0.59 -6.19
N VAL A 157 -1.73 -0.35 -6.31
CA VAL A 157 -0.68 -1.08 -5.60
C VAL A 157 0.11 -0.14 -4.72
N GLY A 158 0.14 -0.43 -3.42
CA GLY A 158 0.94 0.30 -2.45
C GLY A 158 2.34 -0.30 -2.42
N PHE A 159 3.31 0.39 -3.00
CA PHE A 159 4.69 -0.11 -3.11
C PHE A 159 5.66 0.87 -2.48
N ALA A 160 6.91 0.44 -2.31
CA ALA A 160 7.99 1.35 -1.94
C ALA A 160 9.17 1.27 -2.91
N THR A 161 9.92 2.36 -2.97
CA THR A 161 11.23 2.41 -3.61
C THR A 161 12.28 2.71 -2.57
N ASP A 162 13.31 1.85 -2.46
CA ASP A 162 14.53 2.17 -1.73
C ASP A 162 15.60 2.69 -2.69
N LYS A 163 16.10 3.90 -2.43
CA LYS A 163 17.15 4.56 -3.23
C LYS A 163 18.50 4.61 -2.52
N GLY A 164 18.65 3.95 -1.37
CA GLY A 164 19.80 4.05 -0.47
C GLY A 164 19.88 5.37 0.31
N SER A 165 19.21 6.43 -0.17
CA SER A 165 19.08 7.73 0.51
C SER A 165 17.76 7.90 1.27
N GLY A 166 16.89 6.89 1.24
CA GLY A 166 15.58 6.88 1.88
C GLY A 166 14.63 5.90 1.21
N ILE A 167 13.61 5.49 1.95
CA ILE A 167 12.57 4.55 1.52
C ILE A 167 11.28 5.33 1.32
N TYR A 168 10.73 5.33 0.11
CA TYR A 168 9.57 6.13 -0.26
C TYR A 168 8.41 5.20 -0.55
N THR A 169 7.25 5.41 0.06
CA THR A 169 6.03 4.72 -0.35
C THR A 169 5.29 5.54 -1.40
N ASP A 170 4.74 4.84 -2.39
CA ASP A 170 4.03 5.41 -3.52
C ASP A 170 2.81 4.54 -3.84
N MET A 171 1.85 5.12 -4.56
CA MET A 171 0.66 4.41 -5.04
C MET A 171 0.72 4.26 -6.55
N PHE A 172 0.89 3.03 -7.02
CA PHE A 172 0.92 2.67 -8.43
C PHE A 172 -0.48 2.31 -8.91
N LEU A 173 -0.99 3.07 -9.88
CA LEU A 173 -2.25 2.80 -10.55
C LEU A 173 -1.99 2.35 -11.97
N ILE A 174 -2.71 1.32 -12.39
CA ILE A 174 -2.74 0.90 -13.78
C ILE A 174 -4.17 0.56 -14.18
N SER A 175 -4.63 1.16 -15.28
CA SER A 175 -5.98 1.03 -15.80
C SER A 175 -5.95 0.89 -17.31
N HIS A 176 -6.96 0.26 -17.91
CA HIS A 176 -7.15 0.26 -19.37
C HIS A 176 -8.29 1.22 -19.78
N SER A 177 -8.68 1.27 -21.05
CA SER A 177 -9.88 1.99 -21.52
C SER A 177 -11.18 1.22 -21.22
N ASP A 178 -12.30 1.92 -21.29
CA ASP A 178 -13.63 1.30 -21.24
C ASP A 178 -14.00 0.71 -22.61
N ASN A 179 -14.92 -0.25 -22.65
CA ASN A 179 -15.29 -1.01 -23.87
C ASN A 179 -14.07 -1.56 -24.64
N TYR A 180 -13.09 -2.05 -23.88
CA TYR A 180 -11.81 -2.52 -24.41
C TYR A 180 -11.97 -3.75 -25.32
N GLN A 181 -11.07 -3.87 -26.29
CA GLN A 181 -10.88 -5.06 -27.11
C GLN A 181 -10.05 -6.11 -26.36
N ALA A 182 -10.24 -7.39 -26.72
CA ALA A 182 -9.60 -8.50 -26.02
C ALA A 182 -8.06 -8.45 -26.04
N VAL A 183 -7.47 -7.89 -27.10
CA VAL A 183 -6.02 -7.68 -27.19
C VAL A 183 -5.49 -6.73 -26.11
N THR A 184 -6.23 -5.66 -25.80
CA THR A 184 -5.88 -4.70 -24.75
C THR A 184 -5.88 -5.37 -23.39
N LEU A 185 -6.91 -6.17 -23.10
CA LEU A 185 -6.97 -6.92 -21.84
C LEU A 185 -5.83 -7.94 -21.73
N ASN A 186 -5.50 -8.63 -22.82
CA ASN A 186 -4.39 -9.58 -22.83
C ASN A 186 -3.05 -8.90 -22.52
N ILE A 187 -2.77 -7.74 -23.12
CA ILE A 187 -1.56 -6.95 -22.85
C ILE A 187 -1.57 -6.45 -21.39
N TYR A 188 -2.70 -5.92 -20.93
CA TYR A 188 -2.87 -5.45 -19.56
C TYR A 188 -2.56 -6.55 -18.54
N ASP A 189 -3.13 -7.75 -18.72
CA ASP A 189 -2.92 -8.89 -17.84
C ASP A 189 -1.46 -9.34 -17.84
N GLN A 190 -0.79 -9.31 -19.00
CA GLN A 190 0.64 -9.60 -19.10
C GLN A 190 1.50 -8.55 -18.37
N LEU A 191 1.15 -7.27 -18.46
CA LEU A 191 1.84 -6.20 -17.73
C LEU A 191 1.73 -6.41 -16.21
N ILE A 192 0.51 -6.65 -15.71
CA ILE A 192 0.28 -6.92 -14.28
C ILE A 192 1.04 -8.17 -13.81
N LYS A 193 0.95 -9.26 -14.57
CA LYS A 193 1.56 -10.55 -14.21
C LYS A 193 3.07 -10.47 -14.11
N ASN A 194 3.71 -9.69 -14.99
CA ASN A 194 5.16 -9.58 -15.07
C ASN A 194 5.72 -8.33 -14.38
N LEU A 195 4.87 -7.55 -13.71
CA LEU A 195 5.31 -6.37 -13.00
C LEU A 195 6.28 -6.74 -11.86
N LYS A 196 7.41 -6.03 -11.81
CA LYS A 196 8.43 -6.19 -10.78
C LYS A 196 8.83 -4.84 -10.20
N PHE A 197 8.57 -4.64 -8.92
CA PHE A 197 9.05 -3.46 -8.19
C PHE A 197 10.44 -3.73 -7.61
N ASN A 198 11.27 -2.68 -7.53
CA ASN A 198 12.66 -2.73 -7.02
C ASN A 198 13.59 -3.71 -7.76
N ALA A 199 13.24 -4.13 -8.98
CA ALA A 199 14.05 -5.03 -9.78
C ALA A 199 15.46 -4.45 -10.01
N GLY A 200 16.49 -5.19 -9.58
CA GLY A 200 17.89 -4.78 -9.69
C GLY A 200 18.39 -3.77 -8.65
N TYR A 201 17.56 -3.38 -7.67
CA TYR A 201 17.93 -2.44 -6.60
C TYR A 201 17.91 -3.06 -5.21
N VAL A 202 16.92 -3.92 -4.93
CA VAL A 202 16.77 -4.59 -3.64
C VAL A 202 16.99 -6.08 -3.86
N ASP A 203 17.91 -6.66 -3.10
CA ASP A 203 18.26 -8.09 -3.19
C ASP A 203 17.08 -8.98 -2.74
N ASN A 204 17.00 -10.20 -3.25
CA ASN A 204 15.99 -11.15 -2.82
C ASN A 204 16.43 -12.61 -3.06
N VAL A 205 17.60 -12.98 -2.52
CA VAL A 205 18.18 -14.32 -2.69
C VAL A 205 17.27 -15.43 -2.17
N ARG A 206 16.46 -15.15 -1.14
CA ARG A 206 15.54 -16.08 -0.47
C ARG A 206 16.26 -17.31 0.08
N ALA A 207 17.40 -17.09 0.73
CA ALA A 207 18.19 -18.13 1.35
C ALA A 207 18.69 -17.75 2.74
N CYS A 208 18.68 -18.72 3.65
CA CYS A 208 19.39 -18.68 4.93
C CYS A 208 20.90 -18.87 4.69
N THR A 209 21.71 -18.73 5.74
CA THR A 209 23.17 -18.89 5.64
C THR A 209 23.57 -20.30 5.21
N ASN A 210 22.81 -21.30 5.64
CA ASN A 210 23.00 -22.70 5.27
C ASN A 210 22.44 -23.10 3.89
N GLY A 211 21.90 -22.15 3.11
CA GLY A 211 21.32 -22.39 1.79
C GLY A 211 19.87 -22.91 1.79
N LYS A 212 19.23 -23.05 2.96
CA LYS A 212 17.80 -23.34 3.06
C LYS A 212 17.00 -22.19 2.44
N TYR A 213 16.01 -22.51 1.60
CA TYR A 213 15.08 -21.53 1.06
C TYR A 213 14.25 -20.87 2.18
N CYS A 214 14.09 -19.55 2.11
CA CYS A 214 13.35 -18.76 3.09
C CYS A 214 12.68 -17.54 2.44
N THR A 215 11.66 -17.03 3.12
CA THR A 215 10.96 -15.78 2.77
C THR A 215 10.86 -14.81 3.94
N LYS A 216 10.98 -15.32 5.17
CA LYS A 216 11.02 -14.57 6.44
C LYS A 216 12.11 -15.14 7.35
N ASP A 217 12.53 -14.36 8.34
CA ASP A 217 13.64 -14.76 9.23
C ASP A 217 13.32 -16.03 10.03
N SER A 218 12.06 -16.23 10.42
CA SER A 218 11.62 -17.44 11.12
C SER A 218 11.63 -18.72 10.28
N ASP A 219 11.82 -18.62 8.96
CA ASP A 219 12.08 -19.80 8.12
C ASP A 219 13.51 -20.33 8.31
N CYS A 220 14.42 -19.54 8.88
CA CYS A 220 15.81 -19.90 9.11
C CYS A 220 16.04 -20.54 10.49
N PRO A 221 17.12 -21.32 10.66
CA PRO A 221 17.51 -21.81 11.98
C PRO A 221 17.72 -20.68 12.99
N GLN A 222 17.57 -20.98 14.28
CA GLN A 222 17.72 -20.00 15.35
C GLN A 222 19.06 -19.24 15.25
N GLY A 223 18.98 -17.90 15.27
CA GLY A 223 20.13 -17.01 15.17
C GLY A 223 20.57 -16.68 13.73
N GLU A 224 19.90 -17.23 12.71
CA GLU A 224 20.08 -16.83 11.31
C GLU A 224 18.95 -15.91 10.83
N THR A 225 19.24 -15.09 9.82
CA THR A 225 18.25 -14.27 9.12
C THR A 225 18.13 -14.73 7.67
N CYS A 226 16.97 -14.45 7.07
CA CYS A 226 16.70 -14.72 5.68
C CYS A 226 17.17 -13.54 4.81
N ASN A 227 18.01 -13.80 3.80
CA ASN A 227 18.32 -12.80 2.78
C ASN A 227 17.14 -12.70 1.78
N ALA A 228 16.05 -12.09 2.21
CA ALA A 228 14.85 -11.85 1.41
C ALA A 228 14.43 -10.37 1.50
N GLU A 229 15.38 -9.46 1.28
CA GLU A 229 15.22 -8.02 1.51
C GLU A 229 14.00 -7.43 0.77
N LYS A 230 13.73 -7.86 -0.46
CA LYS A 230 12.54 -7.40 -1.20
C LYS A 230 11.23 -7.90 -0.60
N ASP A 231 11.18 -9.13 -0.09
CA ASP A 231 9.99 -9.65 0.59
C ASP A 231 9.79 -8.98 1.96
N LYS A 232 10.88 -8.71 2.69
CA LYS A 232 10.87 -7.93 3.94
C LYS A 232 10.37 -6.51 3.70
N LEU A 233 10.89 -5.84 2.68
CA LEU A 233 10.45 -4.49 2.28
C LEU A 233 8.95 -4.48 1.96
N ALA A 234 8.47 -5.47 1.21
CA ALA A 234 7.06 -5.55 0.86
C ALA A 234 6.17 -5.74 2.09
N ARG A 235 6.53 -6.65 3.01
CA ARG A 235 5.80 -6.82 4.28
C ARG A 235 5.83 -5.56 5.13
N ASP A 236 6.95 -4.86 5.20
CA ASP A 236 7.07 -3.61 5.93
C ASP A 236 6.24 -2.47 5.32
N VAL A 237 6.09 -2.41 4.00
CA VAL A 237 5.14 -1.49 3.35
C VAL A 237 3.70 -1.81 3.74
N ILE A 238 3.33 -3.10 3.79
CA ILE A 238 2.01 -3.53 4.25
C ILE A 238 1.80 -3.14 5.71
N ARG A 239 2.76 -3.44 6.59
CA ARG A 239 2.75 -3.02 8.00
C ARG A 239 2.55 -1.53 8.14
N PHE A 240 3.29 -0.74 7.37
CA PHE A 240 3.19 0.71 7.46
C PHE A 240 1.84 1.22 6.96
N GLY A 241 1.35 0.65 5.86
CA GLY A 241 0.01 0.87 5.34
C GLY A 241 -1.08 0.58 6.38
N HIS A 242 -1.00 -0.57 7.03
CA HIS A 242 -1.98 -1.02 8.02
C HIS A 242 -1.93 -0.19 9.30
N LEU A 243 -0.74 0.19 9.79
CA LEU A 243 -0.60 1.10 10.93
C LEU A 243 -1.24 2.46 10.65
N ASN A 244 -1.06 3.01 9.44
CA ASN A 244 -1.66 4.29 9.07
C ASN A 244 -3.16 4.17 8.75
N GLU A 245 -3.61 3.03 8.23
CA GLU A 245 -5.04 2.72 8.12
C GLU A 245 -5.68 2.66 9.51
N MET A 246 -5.10 1.92 10.46
CA MET A 246 -5.58 1.86 11.85
C MET A 246 -5.57 3.23 12.53
N LYS A 247 -4.51 4.02 12.35
CA LYS A 247 -4.46 5.41 12.81
C LYS A 247 -5.62 6.20 12.25
N TYR A 248 -5.87 6.14 10.95
CA TYR A 248 -7.00 6.83 10.32
C TYR A 248 -8.35 6.34 10.87
N GLN A 249 -8.54 5.04 11.10
CA GLN A 249 -9.75 4.50 11.73
C GLN A 249 -9.91 4.99 13.19
N LEU A 250 -8.83 5.05 13.96
CA LEU A 250 -8.80 5.58 15.32
C LEU A 250 -9.15 7.08 15.34
N GLU A 251 -8.65 7.85 14.39
CA GLU A 251 -9.04 9.26 14.26
C GLU A 251 -10.53 9.41 13.87
N LYS A 252 -11.05 8.57 12.96
CA LYS A 252 -12.49 8.56 12.62
C LYS A 252 -13.38 8.11 13.77
N TYR A 253 -12.85 7.24 14.64
CA TYR A 253 -13.51 6.83 15.87
C TYR A 253 -13.68 8.01 16.83
N ARG A 254 -12.72 8.96 16.87
CA ARG A 254 -12.84 10.21 17.64
C ARG A 254 -13.87 11.16 17.06
N GLY A 255 -13.86 11.38 15.75
CA GLY A 255 -14.79 12.30 15.10
C GLY A 255 -14.64 12.35 13.58
N SER A 256 -15.62 12.95 12.91
CA SER A 256 -15.58 13.17 11.46
C SER A 256 -16.23 14.50 11.07
N CYS A 257 -15.81 15.08 9.96
CA CYS A 257 -16.32 16.36 9.49
C CYS A 257 -17.75 16.27 8.96
N THR A 258 -18.57 17.29 9.22
CA THR A 258 -19.87 17.43 8.54
C THR A 258 -19.66 17.54 7.04
N GLY A 259 -20.51 16.90 6.23
CA GLY A 259 -20.38 16.91 4.75
C GLY A 259 -19.26 16.03 4.20
N HIS A 260 -18.27 15.66 5.03
CA HIS A 260 -17.12 14.83 4.68
C HIS A 260 -16.90 13.73 5.73
N PRO A 261 -17.79 12.71 5.81
CA PRO A 261 -17.67 11.62 6.78
C PRO A 261 -16.42 10.75 6.61
N GLU A 262 -15.76 10.84 5.46
CA GLU A 262 -14.44 10.28 5.16
C GLU A 262 -13.28 11.08 5.78
N LEU A 263 -13.49 12.31 6.26
CA LEU A 263 -12.42 13.08 6.88
C LEU A 263 -12.54 13.01 8.40
N ALA A 264 -11.51 12.46 9.04
CA ALA A 264 -11.39 12.44 10.49
C ALA A 264 -11.11 13.84 11.05
N CYS A 265 -11.58 14.13 12.25
CA CYS A 265 -11.34 15.41 12.92
C CYS A 265 -11.36 15.27 14.44
N GLN A 266 -10.72 16.22 15.12
CA GLN A 266 -10.83 16.38 16.57
C GLN A 266 -11.39 17.76 16.96
N LYS A 267 -11.26 18.75 16.08
CA LYS A 267 -11.76 20.12 16.23
C LYS A 267 -12.17 20.69 14.87
N ASP A 268 -12.99 21.74 14.88
CA ASP A 268 -13.56 22.33 13.65
C ASP A 268 -12.48 22.79 12.65
N SER A 269 -11.33 23.25 13.13
CA SER A 269 -10.23 23.68 12.25
C SER A 269 -9.58 22.55 11.45
N ASP A 270 -9.86 21.29 11.79
CA ASP A 270 -9.37 20.12 11.05
C ASP A 270 -10.24 19.86 9.81
N CYS A 271 -11.44 20.43 9.77
CA CYS A 271 -12.40 20.24 8.70
C CYS A 271 -12.22 21.25 7.56
N PRO A 272 -12.57 20.84 6.33
CA PRO A 272 -12.50 21.73 5.18
C PRO A 272 -13.61 22.79 5.23
N ASN A 273 -13.53 23.74 4.30
CA ASN A 273 -14.64 24.64 4.01
C ASN A 273 -15.47 24.09 2.84
N ASP A 274 -16.74 24.46 2.77
CA ASP A 274 -17.58 24.22 1.60
C ASP A 274 -17.16 25.09 0.40
N GLU A 275 -17.81 24.89 -0.75
CA GLU A 275 -17.55 25.65 -1.98
C GLU A 275 -17.76 27.17 -1.82
N GLN A 276 -18.54 27.59 -0.82
CA GLN A 276 -18.82 29.00 -0.51
C GLN A 276 -17.89 29.57 0.58
N GLY A 277 -16.97 28.75 1.10
CA GLY A 277 -15.99 29.13 2.11
C GLY A 277 -16.49 29.06 3.56
N ALA A 278 -17.67 28.48 3.82
CA ALA A 278 -18.12 28.25 5.18
C ALA A 278 -17.46 26.99 5.77
N PRO A 279 -16.97 27.03 7.02
CA PRO A 279 -16.28 25.89 7.62
C PRO A 279 -17.26 24.77 7.94
N PHE A 280 -16.90 23.54 7.54
CA PHE A 280 -17.51 22.35 8.12
C PHE A 280 -17.07 22.20 9.58
N VAL A 281 -17.91 21.58 10.40
CA VAL A 281 -17.65 21.40 11.83
C VAL A 281 -17.30 19.95 12.14
N CYS A 282 -16.55 19.76 13.22
CA CYS A 282 -16.16 18.43 13.65
C CYS A 282 -17.26 17.80 14.51
N LEU A 283 -17.82 16.67 14.03
CA LEU A 283 -18.73 15.86 14.83
C LEU A 283 -17.91 14.88 15.68
N VAL A 284 -17.60 15.29 16.92
CA VAL A 284 -16.95 14.43 17.91
C VAL A 284 -17.90 13.29 18.28
N LYS A 285 -17.47 12.05 18.03
CA LYS A 285 -18.21 10.82 18.32
C LYS A 285 -17.78 10.23 19.67
N ASN A 286 -16.48 10.25 19.96
CA ASN A 286 -15.91 9.69 21.17
C ASN A 286 -14.86 10.64 21.77
N ASN A 287 -14.85 10.75 23.11
CA ASN A 287 -13.92 11.60 23.86
C ASN A 287 -12.61 10.89 24.24
N THR A 288 -12.49 9.60 23.92
CA THR A 288 -11.30 8.77 24.11
C THR A 288 -11.13 7.85 22.90
N TYR A 289 -9.92 7.37 22.67
CA TYR A 289 -9.69 6.17 21.87
C TYR A 289 -10.19 4.91 22.63
N PRO A 290 -10.33 3.76 21.96
CA PRO A 290 -10.81 2.53 22.58
C PRO A 290 -10.06 2.16 23.86
N LEU A 291 -10.72 2.23 25.02
CA LEU A 291 -10.09 1.91 26.31
C LEU A 291 -9.92 0.41 26.56
N LEU A 292 -10.55 -0.44 25.75
CA LEU A 292 -10.56 -1.90 25.87
C LEU A 292 -10.71 -2.34 27.34
N SER A 293 -11.79 -1.88 27.99
CA SER A 293 -12.03 -2.06 29.43
C SER A 293 -12.32 -3.50 29.85
N ALA A 294 -12.65 -4.37 28.89
CA ALA A 294 -12.87 -5.79 29.05
C ALA A 294 -12.67 -6.49 27.69
N GLY A 295 -12.59 -7.83 27.71
CA GLY A 295 -12.46 -8.64 26.49
C GLY A 295 -11.03 -8.71 25.92
N THR A 296 -10.03 -8.31 26.70
CA THR A 296 -8.60 -8.44 26.43
C THR A 296 -7.90 -9.01 27.67
N TYR A 297 -6.68 -9.56 27.52
CA TYR A 297 -5.89 -10.01 28.67
C TYR A 297 -5.34 -8.88 29.52
N LEU A 298 -5.08 -7.74 28.89
CA LEU A 298 -4.65 -6.52 29.56
C LEU A 298 -5.57 -5.37 29.14
N GLN A 299 -6.19 -4.73 30.12
CA GLN A 299 -7.05 -3.57 29.89
C GLN A 299 -6.29 -2.50 29.09
N GLY A 300 -6.94 -1.97 28.05
CA GLY A 300 -6.35 -0.95 27.18
C GLY A 300 -5.36 -1.48 26.15
N SER A 301 -5.10 -2.78 26.10
CA SER A 301 -4.11 -3.38 25.19
C SER A 301 -4.70 -4.56 24.41
N SER A 302 -4.30 -4.70 23.15
CA SER A 302 -4.62 -5.86 22.31
C SER A 302 -3.54 -6.07 21.26
N VAL A 303 -3.25 -7.33 20.93
CA VAL A 303 -2.31 -7.71 19.86
C VAL A 303 -2.98 -8.56 18.79
N SER A 304 -2.54 -8.47 17.54
CA SER A 304 -3.22 -9.09 16.39
C SER A 304 -3.24 -10.61 16.35
N VAL A 305 -2.46 -11.27 17.22
CA VAL A 305 -2.51 -12.73 17.41
C VAL A 305 -3.57 -13.19 18.41
N TRP A 306 -4.12 -12.27 19.21
CA TRP A 306 -5.19 -12.60 20.16
C TRP A 306 -6.57 -12.36 19.54
N ASP A 307 -7.56 -13.18 19.91
CA ASP A 307 -8.96 -13.01 19.51
C ASP A 307 -9.49 -11.61 19.83
N SER A 308 -9.03 -11.03 20.94
CA SER A 308 -9.40 -9.68 21.37
C SER A 308 -9.12 -8.57 20.34
N TRP A 309 -8.18 -8.81 19.41
CA TRP A 309 -7.92 -7.89 18.31
C TRP A 309 -9.08 -7.82 17.33
N HIS A 310 -9.64 -8.98 16.98
CA HIS A 310 -10.80 -9.06 16.10
C HIS A 310 -12.09 -8.73 16.85
N ASP A 311 -12.35 -9.46 17.94
CA ASP A 311 -13.64 -9.49 18.61
C ASP A 311 -13.93 -8.24 19.44
N THR A 312 -12.88 -7.55 19.89
CA THR A 312 -12.99 -6.34 20.69
C THR A 312 -12.49 -5.12 19.93
N PHE A 313 -11.20 -5.05 19.58
CA PHE A 313 -10.59 -3.84 19.04
C PHE A 313 -11.13 -3.44 17.65
N ALA A 314 -11.01 -4.32 16.65
CA ALA A 314 -11.47 -4.03 15.28
C ALA A 314 -12.98 -3.77 15.24
N LYS A 315 -13.75 -4.55 15.99
CA LYS A 315 -15.21 -4.37 16.11
C LYS A 315 -15.61 -3.02 16.69
N LEU A 316 -14.88 -2.50 17.68
CA LEU A 316 -15.12 -1.16 18.24
C LEU A 316 -14.86 -0.05 17.21
N LEU A 317 -13.89 -0.24 16.32
CA LEU A 317 -13.62 0.69 15.22
C LEU A 317 -14.64 0.56 14.07
N GLY A 318 -15.46 -0.50 14.06
CA GLY A 318 -16.36 -0.81 12.95
C GLY A 318 -15.60 -1.17 11.67
N ALA A 319 -14.38 -1.69 11.81
CA ALA A 319 -13.48 -2.02 10.71
C ALA A 319 -13.18 -3.52 10.67
N SER A 320 -12.73 -4.00 9.52
CA SER A 320 -12.16 -5.35 9.40
C SER A 320 -10.83 -5.41 10.15
N PRO A 321 -10.50 -6.55 10.81
CA PRO A 321 -9.20 -6.70 11.46
C PRO A 321 -8.09 -6.66 10.40
N LEU A 322 -7.10 -5.81 10.63
CA LEU A 322 -5.85 -5.84 9.89
C LEU A 322 -4.88 -6.76 10.64
N LEU A 323 -4.22 -7.66 9.93
CA LEU A 323 -3.28 -8.63 10.51
C LEU A 323 -1.90 -8.37 9.94
N ASP A 324 -0.88 -8.53 10.78
CA ASP A 324 0.50 -8.50 10.31
C ASP A 324 0.69 -9.55 9.19
N PRO A 325 1.48 -9.28 8.14
CA PRO A 325 1.70 -10.26 7.08
C PRO A 325 2.25 -11.61 7.55
N ILE A 326 2.95 -11.62 8.69
CA ILE A 326 3.40 -12.84 9.37
C ILE A 326 2.40 -13.24 10.47
N ASN A 327 1.98 -12.29 11.33
CA ASN A 327 1.06 -12.50 12.45
C ASN A 327 1.39 -13.72 13.32
N GLU A 328 2.66 -13.81 13.74
CA GLU A 328 3.18 -14.89 14.57
C GLU A 328 3.91 -14.33 15.79
N VAL A 329 3.90 -15.10 16.87
CA VAL A 329 4.66 -14.85 18.09
C VAL A 329 5.72 -15.92 18.26
N PHE A 330 6.86 -15.50 18.78
CA PHE A 330 7.95 -16.39 19.16
C PHE A 330 8.09 -16.31 20.68
N CYS A 331 7.73 -17.39 21.37
CA CYS A 331 7.91 -17.52 22.80
C CYS A 331 8.55 -18.86 23.18
N ASP A 332 9.19 -18.88 24.35
CA ASP A 332 9.81 -20.07 24.91
C ASP A 332 8.73 -20.87 25.66
N ASP A 333 8.74 -22.19 25.52
CA ASP A 333 7.80 -23.14 26.15
C ASP A 333 8.07 -23.29 27.68
N SER A 334 8.47 -22.20 28.33
CA SER A 334 8.65 -22.17 29.78
C SER A 334 7.29 -22.31 30.49
N THR A 335 7.27 -22.90 31.68
CA THR A 335 6.03 -23.13 32.43
C THR A 335 5.28 -21.87 32.88
N ALA A 336 5.84 -20.68 32.65
CA ALA A 336 5.26 -19.40 33.03
C ALA A 336 4.31 -18.81 31.98
N TYR A 337 4.53 -19.12 30.70
CA TYR A 337 3.71 -18.62 29.59
C TYR A 337 2.75 -19.71 29.10
N ASN A 338 1.56 -19.30 28.66
CA ASN A 338 0.64 -20.21 27.97
C ASN A 338 1.00 -20.33 26.47
N ASP A 339 0.20 -21.12 25.76
CA ASP A 339 0.25 -21.31 24.30
C ASP A 339 0.03 -20.02 23.49
N GLU A 340 -0.51 -18.98 24.13
CA GLU A 340 -0.65 -17.64 23.56
C GLU A 340 0.46 -16.68 24.05
N CYS A 341 1.61 -17.19 24.49
CA CYS A 341 2.78 -16.40 24.91
C CYS A 341 2.51 -15.38 26.04
N TRP A 342 1.48 -15.62 26.87
CA TRP A 342 1.02 -14.72 27.93
C TRP A 342 1.25 -15.32 29.32
N ASP A 343 1.89 -14.55 30.21
CA ASP A 343 2.00 -14.83 31.64
C ASP A 343 0.94 -14.02 32.39
N LYS A 344 -0.10 -14.72 32.85
CA LYS A 344 -1.24 -14.11 33.56
C LYS A 344 -0.87 -13.54 34.93
N ASP A 345 0.14 -14.12 35.60
CA ASP A 345 0.49 -13.80 36.97
C ASP A 345 1.38 -12.55 37.00
N GLN A 346 2.31 -12.45 36.04
CA GLN A 346 3.15 -11.27 35.85
C GLN A 346 2.51 -10.19 34.97
N LYS A 347 1.44 -10.53 34.25
CA LYS A 347 0.81 -9.70 33.22
C LYS A 347 1.79 -9.26 32.13
N LYS A 348 2.58 -10.22 31.64
CA LYS A 348 3.61 -9.98 30.62
C LYS A 348 3.34 -10.82 29.40
N PHE A 349 3.67 -10.24 28.25
CA PHE A 349 3.63 -10.92 26.97
C PHE A 349 5.04 -11.15 26.47
N GLN A 350 5.35 -12.34 25.96
CA GLN A 350 6.63 -12.61 25.34
C GLN A 350 6.60 -12.14 23.89
N CYS A 351 7.40 -11.13 23.58
CA CYS A 351 7.43 -10.45 22.29
C CYS A 351 8.85 -10.42 21.73
N ASP A 352 9.49 -11.58 21.64
CA ASP A 352 10.87 -11.67 21.16
C ASP A 352 11.00 -10.98 19.79
N ALA A 353 12.20 -10.52 19.45
CA ALA A 353 12.43 -9.74 18.22
C ALA A 353 11.98 -10.46 16.92
N GLY A 354 11.85 -11.79 16.93
CA GLY A 354 11.30 -12.59 15.82
C GLY A 354 9.77 -12.66 15.76
N SER A 355 9.07 -12.05 16.72
CA SER A 355 7.61 -11.94 16.74
C SER A 355 7.17 -10.78 15.86
N HIS A 356 6.18 -11.01 15.00
CA HIS A 356 5.63 -10.02 14.08
C HIS A 356 4.12 -10.00 14.18
N PHE A 357 3.61 -8.95 14.82
CA PHE A 357 2.19 -8.71 15.05
C PHE A 357 1.96 -7.20 15.21
N TYR A 358 0.70 -6.78 15.17
CA TYR A 358 0.30 -5.42 15.53
C TYR A 358 -0.08 -5.35 16.99
N HIS A 359 0.31 -4.27 17.65
CA HIS A 359 -0.05 -3.97 19.03
C HIS A 359 -0.73 -2.61 19.12
N TYR A 360 -1.88 -2.58 19.78
CA TYR A 360 -2.57 -1.36 20.17
C TYR A 360 -2.51 -1.19 21.68
N GLU A 361 -2.18 0.01 22.14
CA GLU A 361 -2.22 0.39 23.55
C GLU A 361 -2.89 1.76 23.75
N ALA A 362 -3.92 1.82 24.58
CA ALA A 362 -4.53 3.06 25.05
C ALA A 362 -3.73 3.61 26.24
N ILE A 363 -3.20 4.82 26.09
CA ILE A 363 -2.40 5.49 27.11
C ILE A 363 -3.05 6.80 27.56
N SER A 364 -2.63 7.30 28.73
CA SER A 364 -3.18 8.55 29.31
C SER A 364 -4.72 8.53 29.42
N GLY A 365 -5.29 7.39 29.85
CA GLY A 365 -6.75 7.24 29.97
C GLY A 365 -7.48 7.33 28.62
N GLY A 366 -6.86 6.85 27.54
CA GLY A 366 -7.44 6.86 26.18
C GLY A 366 -7.41 8.22 25.51
N GLN A 367 -6.69 9.21 26.06
CA GLN A 367 -6.45 10.48 25.35
C GLN A 367 -5.37 10.37 24.29
N LYS A 368 -4.52 9.35 24.39
CA LYS A 368 -3.49 9.00 23.42
C LYS A 368 -3.51 7.48 23.20
N TYR A 369 -2.83 7.03 22.16
CA TYR A 369 -2.60 5.62 21.93
C TYR A 369 -1.19 5.40 21.36
N LYS A 370 -0.74 4.15 21.39
CA LYS A 370 0.39 3.65 20.62
C LYS A 370 -0.09 2.57 19.66
N LEU A 371 0.53 2.56 18.49
CA LEU A 371 0.46 1.45 17.54
C LEU A 371 1.90 1.02 17.27
N SER A 372 2.16 -0.27 17.40
CA SER A 372 3.51 -0.82 17.34
C SER A 372 3.55 -2.11 16.51
N THR A 373 4.69 -2.36 15.87
CA THR A 373 5.02 -3.61 15.18
C THR A 373 6.54 -3.74 15.05
N ASN A 374 7.04 -4.95 14.82
CA ASN A 374 8.45 -5.19 14.52
C ASN A 374 8.65 -5.21 13.00
N MET A 375 9.39 -4.23 12.49
CA MET A 375 9.77 -4.10 11.07
C MET A 375 10.93 -5.06 10.73
N GLU A 376 10.92 -5.67 9.55
CA GLU A 376 11.95 -6.62 9.11
C GLU A 376 13.03 -6.00 8.20
N TYR A 377 12.65 -5.05 7.36
CA TYR A 377 13.54 -4.42 6.38
C TYR A 377 14.28 -3.23 6.98
N ALA A 378 13.54 -2.26 7.52
CA ALA A 378 14.14 -1.06 8.08
C ALA A 378 13.27 -0.39 9.14
N GLN A 379 13.86 -0.12 10.30
CA GLN A 379 13.23 0.66 11.37
C GLN A 379 13.31 2.19 11.16
N SER A 380 14.10 2.66 10.19
CA SER A 380 14.30 4.10 9.92
C SER A 380 14.59 4.34 8.44
N GLY A 381 14.54 5.62 8.01
CA GLY A 381 14.82 6.01 6.62
C GLY A 381 13.59 6.16 5.74
N TRP A 382 12.40 5.79 6.23
CA TRP A 382 11.11 6.03 5.59
C TRP A 382 10.85 7.53 5.36
N GLN A 383 10.35 7.88 4.17
CA GLN A 383 10.12 9.24 3.73
C GLN A 383 8.67 9.49 3.30
N PRO A 384 8.02 10.55 3.83
CA PRO A 384 8.54 11.45 4.85
C PRO A 384 8.65 10.75 6.20
N GLY A 385 9.69 11.07 6.98
CA GLY A 385 9.98 10.48 8.29
C GLY A 385 9.13 11.02 9.44
N ASN A 386 7.94 11.53 9.14
CA ASN A 386 7.04 12.17 10.09
C ASN A 386 6.17 11.18 10.88
N ILE A 387 6.41 9.87 10.72
CA ILE A 387 5.71 8.81 11.42
C ILE A 387 6.70 8.05 12.29
N THR A 388 6.43 8.01 13.59
CA THR A 388 7.17 7.20 14.56
C THR A 388 6.43 5.88 14.73
N ILE A 389 7.09 4.78 14.37
CA ILE A 389 6.65 3.43 14.73
C ILE A 389 7.50 3.00 15.93
N ASP A 390 6.84 2.63 17.02
CA ASP A 390 7.51 2.00 18.15
C ASP A 390 7.67 0.50 17.87
N SER A 391 8.84 -0.04 18.20
CA SER A 391 9.11 -1.47 18.15
C SER A 391 8.41 -2.16 19.33
N VAL A 392 7.79 -3.32 19.09
CA VAL A 392 6.98 -3.99 20.12
C VAL A 392 7.86 -4.57 21.22
N ASP A 393 9.02 -5.13 20.85
CA ASP A 393 10.03 -5.70 21.76
C ASP A 393 10.54 -4.69 22.81
N LYS A 394 10.47 -3.39 22.53
CA LYS A 394 10.88 -2.31 23.44
C LYS A 394 9.75 -1.78 24.33
N SER A 395 8.54 -2.30 24.19
CA SER A 395 7.41 -1.88 25.02
C SER A 395 7.50 -2.45 26.43
N GLU A 396 7.01 -1.71 27.44
CA GLU A 396 6.92 -2.21 28.82
C GLU A 396 5.95 -3.40 28.97
N PHE A 397 5.09 -3.60 27.97
CA PHE A 397 4.18 -4.73 27.84
C PHE A 397 4.92 -6.05 27.55
N CYS A 398 6.09 -5.97 26.92
CA CYS A 398 6.88 -7.12 26.52
C CYS A 398 7.93 -7.50 27.58
N SER A 399 8.13 -8.81 27.78
CA SER A 399 9.26 -9.29 28.57
C SER A 399 10.54 -9.18 27.75
N ASN A 400 11.52 -8.40 28.24
CA ASN A 400 12.90 -8.42 27.73
C ASN A 400 13.60 -9.74 28.05
#